data_AF-A0A7Z2XER8-F1
#
_entry.id   AF-A0A7Z2XER8-F1
#
_cell.length_a   1.000
_cell.length_b   1.000
_cell.length_c   1.000
_cell.angle_alpha   90.00
_cell.angle_beta   90.00
_cell.angle_gamma   90.00
#
_symmetry.space_group_name_H-M   'P 1'
#
loop_
_entity.id
_entity.type
_entity.pdbx_description
1 polymer ?
#
loop_
_entity_poly.entity_id
_entity_poly.type
_entity_poly.pdbx_seq_one_letter_code
_entity_poly.pdbx_strand_id
1 'polypeptide(L)'
;MIDFHQSLGLRLASETDAYTLEKILHRTFRLASVDPIEVVASGGSADGASEWFSTSCLPRLLQYLKDNQDLHPHVTISGGELVALLERPIQRSQAGIAREKFKKEKEAHRNERVSELIAFRHSQLEGLRASLKVVHPKIAQELERQKQNGNIVGICDTSMGSYLVIAETVPVPSGDLLWGLKPLSTHYDYPRGGGSIMSSFSQMTWAEGTISKVELPRAHLRDDSVSETDEVIYEVFREEFEWFNKLQRIPEEWISAIFPHGLFLTPSSDDHHSKRAIENVMAALSKARCR
;
A
#
# COMPACT_ATOMS: atom_id res chain seq x y z
N MET A 1 12.21 30.27 13.79
CA MET A 1 13.49 30.49 14.52
C MET A 1 13.18 30.44 16.00
N ILE A 2 13.86 29.59 16.78
CA ILE A 2 13.67 29.52 18.24
C ILE A 2 14.15 30.86 18.82
N ASP A 3 13.26 31.60 19.47
CA ASP A 3 13.66 32.80 20.23
C ASP A 3 14.24 32.35 21.57
N PHE A 4 15.56 32.12 21.58
CA PHE A 4 16.26 31.72 22.79
C PHE A 4 16.16 32.76 23.92
N HIS A 5 15.82 34.02 23.67
CA HIS A 5 15.63 34.99 24.76
C HIS A 5 14.36 34.73 25.56
N GLN A 6 13.37 34.04 24.97
CA GLN A 6 12.13 33.63 25.62
C GLN A 6 12.13 32.16 26.08
N SER A 7 13.20 31.43 25.78
CA SER A 7 13.37 30.04 26.19
C SER A 7 13.87 29.91 27.63
N LEU A 8 13.52 28.78 28.25
CA LEU A 8 14.04 28.37 29.56
C LEU A 8 14.90 27.12 29.37
N GLY A 9 16.09 27.12 29.96
CA GLY A 9 16.96 25.95 30.02
C GLY A 9 16.95 25.33 31.42
N LEU A 10 17.27 24.04 31.49
CA LEU A 10 17.53 23.35 32.75
C LEU A 10 19.01 22.98 32.80
N ARG A 11 19.70 23.42 33.85
CA ARG A 11 21.09 23.02 34.15
C ARG A 11 21.05 21.94 35.22
N LEU A 12 21.66 20.80 34.93
CA LEU A 12 21.77 19.65 35.83
C LEU A 12 23.23 19.37 36.18
N ALA A 13 23.46 18.57 37.22
CA ALA A 13 24.79 18.25 37.72
C ALA A 13 25.61 17.39 36.75
N SER A 14 24.96 16.55 35.95
CA SER A 14 25.60 15.71 34.95
C SER A 14 24.75 15.51 33.70
N GLU A 15 25.38 15.06 32.61
CA GLU A 15 24.71 14.69 31.37
C GLU A 15 23.78 13.48 31.56
N THR A 16 24.16 12.54 32.44
CA THR A 16 23.32 11.38 32.81
C THR A 16 22.04 11.80 33.50
N ASP A 17 22.11 12.80 34.39
CA ASP A 17 20.94 13.33 35.09
C ASP A 17 20.03 14.08 34.12
N ALA A 18 20.61 14.86 33.21
CA ALA A 18 19.86 15.55 32.16
C ALA A 18 19.10 14.55 31.28
N TYR A 19 19.77 13.47 30.84
CA TYR A 19 19.15 12.42 30.03
C TYR A 19 18.05 11.66 30.77
N THR A 20 18.26 11.39 32.06
CA THR A 20 17.27 10.72 32.91
C THR A 20 16.03 11.59 33.09
N LEU A 21 16.22 12.88 33.38
CA LEU A 21 15.12 13.82 33.51
C LEU A 21 14.37 14.01 32.19
N GLU A 22 15.07 14.13 31.06
CA GLU A 22 14.47 14.21 29.71
C GLU A 22 13.50 13.04 29.47
N LYS A 23 13.94 11.80 29.73
CA LYS A 23 13.08 10.61 29.60
C LYS A 23 11.87 10.62 30.53
N ILE A 24 12.05 11.04 31.77
CA ILE A 24 10.96 11.13 32.74
C ILE A 24 9.93 12.14 32.24
N LEU A 25 10.36 13.32 31.78
CA LEU A 25 9.48 14.34 31.24
C LEU A 25 8.69 13.82 30.03
N HIS A 26 9.34 13.17 29.06
CA HIS A 26 8.63 12.61 27.89
C HIS A 26 7.65 11.50 28.23
N ARG A 27 7.94 10.70 29.26
CA ARG A 27 7.02 9.68 29.74
C ARG A 27 5.83 10.29 30.49
N THR A 28 6.08 11.24 31.38
CA THR A 28 5.06 11.88 32.21
C THR A 28 4.14 12.79 31.39
N PHE A 29 4.69 13.51 30.42
CA PHE A 29 3.97 14.45 29.56
C PHE A 29 3.68 13.89 28.16
N ARG A 30 3.69 12.56 27.99
CA ARG A 30 3.48 11.88 26.69
C ARG A 30 2.24 12.37 25.92
N LEU A 31 1.15 12.70 26.62
CA LEU A 31 -0.09 13.18 26.01
C LEU A 31 -0.01 14.62 25.50
N ALA A 32 1.01 15.37 25.90
CA ALA A 32 1.30 16.70 25.42
C ALA A 32 2.44 16.71 24.39
N SER A 33 3.01 15.54 24.04
CA SER A 33 4.03 15.44 23.00
C SER A 33 3.45 15.82 21.64
N VAL A 34 4.20 16.59 20.86
CA VAL A 34 3.85 17.01 19.49
C VAL A 34 4.44 15.99 18.51
N ASP A 35 3.70 15.69 17.45
CA ASP A 35 4.15 14.77 16.42
C ASP A 35 5.42 15.31 15.73
N PRO A 36 6.49 14.51 15.61
CA PRO A 36 7.70 14.90 14.89
C PRO A 36 7.44 15.45 13.48
N ILE A 37 6.41 14.98 12.77
CA ILE A 37 6.05 15.44 11.43
C ILE A 37 5.56 16.90 11.46
N GLU A 38 4.75 17.27 12.46
CA GLU A 38 4.26 18.65 12.64
C GLU A 38 5.41 19.61 12.95
N VAL A 39 6.37 19.17 13.76
CA VAL A 39 7.58 19.93 14.11
C VAL A 39 8.44 20.17 12.87
N VAL A 40 8.66 19.15 12.04
CA VAL A 40 9.45 19.26 10.81
C VAL A 40 8.78 20.21 9.82
N ALA A 41 7.46 20.12 9.65
CA ALA A 41 6.70 21.00 8.79
C ALA A 41 6.79 22.48 9.22
N SER A 42 6.98 22.75 10.51
CA SER A 42 7.17 24.09 11.07
C SER A 42 8.61 24.64 11.00
N GLY A 43 9.56 23.89 10.42
CA GLY A 43 10.96 24.33 10.27
C GLY A 43 11.85 24.09 11.49
N GLY A 44 11.47 23.18 12.40
CA GLY A 44 12.21 22.88 13.65
C GLY A 44 13.42 21.95 13.50
N SER A 45 13.94 21.73 12.29
CA SER A 45 14.87 20.62 12.01
C SER A 45 16.34 20.85 12.37
N ALA A 46 16.73 22.02 12.87
CA ALA A 46 18.14 22.43 12.90
C ALA A 46 18.89 22.10 14.20
N ASP A 47 18.24 21.91 15.35
CA ASP A 47 18.95 21.66 16.61
C ASP A 47 18.22 20.68 17.52
N GLY A 48 18.87 19.56 17.84
CA GLY A 48 18.61 18.80 19.07
C GLY A 48 17.21 18.22 19.28
N ALA A 49 16.41 18.02 18.22
CA ALA A 49 15.01 17.58 18.26
C ALA A 49 14.78 16.16 18.81
N SER A 50 15.05 15.93 20.09
CA SER A 50 14.33 14.90 20.85
C SER A 50 13.07 15.53 21.45
N GLU A 51 11.95 15.24 20.79
CA GLU A 51 10.58 15.29 21.34
C GLU A 51 10.09 16.67 21.83
N TRP A 52 9.16 17.27 21.11
CA TRP A 52 8.58 18.57 21.45
C TRP A 52 7.30 18.40 22.28
N PHE A 53 7.01 19.35 23.16
CA PHE A 53 5.73 19.42 23.87
C PHE A 53 4.88 20.58 23.38
N SER A 54 3.56 20.40 23.43
CA SER A 54 2.58 21.45 23.20
C SER A 54 2.76 22.56 24.23
N THR A 55 2.77 23.81 23.79
CA THR A 55 2.87 24.99 24.68
C THR A 55 1.75 25.02 25.73
N SER A 56 0.62 24.36 25.45
CA SER A 56 -0.49 24.19 26.40
C SER A 56 -0.10 23.49 27.71
N CYS A 57 0.94 22.64 27.70
CA CYS A 57 1.38 21.93 28.90
C CYS A 57 2.44 22.68 29.72
N LEU A 58 2.94 23.83 29.24
CA LEU A 58 4.03 24.57 29.87
C LEU A 58 3.77 24.88 31.37
N PRO A 59 2.59 25.36 31.80
CA PRO A 59 2.35 25.60 33.22
C PRO A 59 2.46 24.34 34.07
N ARG A 60 1.98 23.21 33.55
CA ARG A 60 2.04 21.90 34.24
C ARG A 60 3.47 21.36 34.29
N LEU A 61 4.25 21.57 33.24
CA LEU A 61 5.65 21.18 33.17
C LEU A 61 6.50 21.96 34.19
N LEU A 62 6.32 23.29 34.25
CA LEU A 62 7.01 24.12 35.24
C LEU A 62 6.63 23.77 36.68
N GLN A 63 5.35 23.50 36.93
CA GLN A 63 4.88 23.05 38.24
C GLN A 63 5.47 21.69 38.62
N TYR A 64 5.50 20.72 37.68
CA TYR A 64 6.12 19.42 37.90
C TYR A 64 7.60 19.53 38.26
N LEU A 65 8.36 20.36 37.53
CA LEU A 65 9.77 20.60 37.81
C LEU A 65 9.96 21.16 39.22
N LYS A 66 9.15 22.15 39.61
CA LYS A 66 9.18 22.72 40.96
C LYS A 66 8.86 21.69 42.05
N ASP A 67 7.83 20.88 41.84
CA ASP A 67 7.37 19.90 42.84
C ASP A 67 8.31 18.70 43.00
N ASN A 68 9.19 18.45 42.03
CA ASN A 68 10.12 17.31 42.02
C ASN A 68 11.59 17.77 42.05
N GLN A 69 11.86 18.99 42.52
CA GLN A 69 13.23 19.55 42.54
C GLN A 69 14.16 18.79 43.51
N ASP A 70 13.59 18.19 44.55
CA ASP A 70 14.28 17.32 45.51
C ASP A 70 14.70 15.98 44.89
N LEU A 71 13.86 15.40 44.03
CA LEU A 71 14.12 14.13 43.33
C LEU A 71 15.04 14.33 42.12
N HIS A 72 14.94 15.47 41.46
CA HIS A 72 15.71 15.81 40.27
C HIS A 72 16.34 17.20 40.42
N PRO A 73 17.47 17.32 41.14
CA PRO A 73 18.12 18.61 41.35
C PRO A 73 18.48 19.29 40.02
N HIS A 74 17.89 20.46 39.78
CA HIS A 74 18.14 21.26 38.60
C HIS A 74 18.07 22.76 38.93
N VAL A 75 18.72 23.55 38.08
CA VAL A 75 18.68 25.01 38.11
C VAL A 75 18.04 25.49 36.81
N THR A 76 16.99 26.31 36.93
CA THR A 76 16.42 26.98 35.77
C THR A 76 17.35 28.10 35.33
N ILE A 77 17.70 28.12 34.05
CA ILE A 77 18.57 29.14 33.46
C ILE A 77 17.82 29.88 32.36
N SER A 78 18.12 31.16 32.19
CA SER A 78 17.56 31.93 31.08
C SER A 78 18.06 31.39 29.75
N GLY A 79 17.29 31.54 28.69
CA GLY A 79 17.75 31.10 27.37
C GLY A 79 18.89 31.97 26.81
N GLY A 80 19.10 33.19 27.32
CA GLY A 80 20.34 33.95 27.07
C GLY A 80 21.58 33.27 27.67
N GLU A 81 21.48 32.69 28.87
CA GLU A 81 22.55 31.85 29.43
C GLU A 81 22.72 30.54 28.66
N LEU A 82 21.65 29.98 28.11
CA LEU A 82 21.70 28.79 27.28
C LEU A 82 22.48 29.05 25.98
N VAL A 83 22.24 30.18 25.32
CA VAL A 83 23.01 30.62 24.13
C VAL A 83 24.49 30.77 24.47
N ALA A 84 24.81 31.45 25.58
CA ALA A 84 26.20 31.60 26.01
C ALA A 84 26.89 30.26 26.36
N LEU A 85 26.13 29.21 26.73
CA LEU A 85 26.65 27.86 26.92
C LEU A 85 26.84 27.09 25.60
N LEU A 86 25.98 27.32 24.61
CA LEU A 86 26.07 26.72 23.28
C LEU A 86 27.19 27.34 22.43
N GLU A 87 27.45 28.64 22.60
CA GLU A 87 28.52 29.38 21.90
C GLU A 87 29.93 29.08 22.45
N ARG A 88 30.03 28.42 23.61
CA ARG A 88 31.33 27.92 24.09
C ARG A 88 31.80 26.78 23.18
N PRO A 89 33.06 26.76 22.72
CA PRO A 89 33.56 25.64 21.92
C PRO A 89 33.48 24.35 22.75
N ILE A 90 32.47 23.54 22.47
CA ILE A 90 32.32 22.22 23.08
C ILE A 90 33.44 21.36 22.50
N GLN A 91 34.54 21.18 23.26
CA GLN A 91 35.37 20.00 23.06
C GLN A 91 34.42 18.81 23.22
N ARG A 92 34.16 18.07 22.13
CA ARG A 92 33.22 16.94 22.10
C ARG A 92 33.43 16.09 23.36
N SER A 93 32.48 16.15 24.30
CA SER A 93 32.54 15.31 25.49
C SER A 93 32.50 13.84 25.05
N GLN A 94 33.14 12.95 25.81
CA GLN A 94 33.06 11.51 25.51
C GLN A 94 31.60 11.01 25.43
N ALA A 95 30.69 11.66 26.17
CA ALA A 95 29.27 11.37 26.16
C ALA A 95 28.54 11.89 24.90
N GLY A 96 28.93 13.04 24.33
CA GLY A 96 28.44 13.48 23.02
C GLY A 96 28.84 12.51 21.89
N ILE A 97 30.08 11.99 21.93
CA ILE A 97 30.55 10.95 21.01
C ILE A 97 29.76 9.64 21.23
N ALA A 98 29.51 9.26 22.47
CA ALA A 98 28.70 8.08 22.79
C ALA A 98 27.24 8.21 22.33
N ARG A 99 26.64 9.41 22.43
CA ARG A 99 25.27 9.69 21.96
C ARG A 99 25.17 9.60 20.44
N GLU A 100 26.15 10.12 19.70
CA GLU A 100 26.20 9.94 18.24
C GLU A 100 26.38 8.47 17.85
N LYS A 101 27.26 7.73 18.53
CA LYS A 101 27.43 6.29 18.29
C LYS A 101 26.14 5.51 18.56
N PHE A 102 25.48 5.76 19.69
CA PHE A 102 24.24 5.09 20.04
C PHE A 102 23.09 5.44 19.07
N LYS A 103 23.02 6.70 18.60
CA LYS A 103 22.07 7.09 17.54
C LYS A 103 22.32 6.31 16.25
N LYS A 104 23.58 6.25 15.80
CA LYS A 104 23.97 5.49 14.61
C LYS A 104 23.71 4.00 14.74
N GLU A 105 24.00 3.40 15.89
CA GLU A 105 23.70 1.98 16.16
C GLU A 105 22.19 1.71 16.17
N LYS A 106 21.39 2.59 16.79
CA LYS A 106 19.93 2.47 16.81
C LYS A 106 19.34 2.60 15.40
N GLU A 107 19.88 3.50 14.59
CA GLU A 107 19.48 3.67 13.19
C GLU A 107 19.90 2.47 12.34
N ALA A 108 21.12 1.96 12.51
CA ALA A 108 21.58 0.74 11.86
C ALA A 108 20.70 -0.46 12.19
N HIS A 109 20.36 -0.68 13.47
CA HIS A 109 19.43 -1.75 13.88
C HIS A 109 17.99 -1.53 13.42
N ARG A 110 17.58 -0.29 13.16
CA ARG A 110 16.27 -0.02 12.54
C ARG A 110 16.31 -0.42 11.07
N ASN A 111 17.36 -0.03 10.35
CA ASN A 111 17.54 -0.35 8.94
C ASN A 111 17.68 -1.86 8.73
N GLU A 112 18.44 -2.54 9.57
CA GLU A 112 18.58 -4.01 9.57
C GLU A 112 17.21 -4.70 9.72
N ARG A 113 16.41 -4.28 10.71
CA ARG A 113 15.04 -4.83 10.89
C ARG A 113 14.11 -4.56 9.69
N VAL A 114 14.24 -3.40 9.06
CA VAL A 114 13.46 -3.08 7.85
C VAL A 114 13.92 -3.97 6.68
N SER A 115 15.22 -4.13 6.48
CA SER A 115 15.78 -5.00 5.44
C SER A 115 15.41 -6.47 5.64
N GLU A 116 15.46 -6.98 6.87
CA GLU A 116 15.00 -8.33 7.21
C GLU A 116 13.51 -8.52 6.92
N LEU A 117 12.69 -7.53 7.26
CA LEU A 117 11.25 -7.56 6.96
C LEU A 117 10.99 -7.56 5.45
N ILE A 118 11.70 -6.74 4.68
CA ILE A 118 11.63 -6.70 3.22
C ILE A 118 12.04 -8.06 2.64
N ALA A 119 13.17 -8.63 3.07
CA ALA A 119 13.65 -9.93 2.61
C ALA A 119 12.67 -11.07 2.94
N PHE A 120 12.12 -11.08 4.16
CA PHE A 120 11.09 -12.03 4.56
C PHE A 120 9.83 -11.89 3.67
N ARG A 121 9.42 -10.67 3.34
CA ARG A 121 8.29 -10.43 2.43
C ARG A 121 8.57 -10.90 1.01
N HIS A 122 9.75 -10.64 0.45
CA HIS A 122 10.14 -11.21 -0.83
C HIS A 122 10.02 -12.74 -0.80
N SER A 123 10.52 -13.40 0.24
CA SER A 123 10.40 -14.85 0.39
C SER A 123 8.95 -15.34 0.47
N GLN A 124 8.06 -14.62 1.16
CA GLN A 124 6.62 -14.94 1.18
C GLN A 124 5.96 -14.76 -0.20
N LEU A 125 6.41 -13.77 -0.97
CA LEU A 125 5.87 -13.45 -2.29
C LEU A 125 6.44 -14.30 -3.43
N GLU A 126 7.52 -15.05 -3.21
CA GLU A 126 8.01 -16.03 -4.20
C GLU A 126 6.98 -17.13 -4.49
N GLY A 127 6.17 -17.53 -3.50
CA GLY A 127 5.06 -18.48 -3.73
C GLY A 127 3.96 -17.90 -4.63
N LEU A 128 3.75 -16.59 -4.56
CA LEU A 128 2.84 -15.85 -5.43
C LEU A 128 3.39 -15.77 -6.85
N ARG A 129 4.67 -15.40 -7.02
CA ARG A 129 5.37 -15.42 -8.31
C ARG A 129 5.30 -16.79 -8.98
N ALA A 130 5.55 -17.86 -8.22
CA ALA A 130 5.45 -19.23 -8.74
C ALA A 130 4.04 -19.57 -9.22
N SER A 131 3.01 -19.15 -8.49
CA SER A 131 1.61 -19.35 -8.88
C SER A 131 1.27 -18.59 -10.17
N LEU A 132 1.72 -17.34 -10.30
CA LEU A 132 1.52 -16.52 -11.51
C LEU A 132 2.19 -17.14 -12.73
N LYS A 133 3.43 -17.63 -12.58
CA LYS A 133 4.17 -18.36 -13.62
C LYS A 133 3.44 -19.60 -14.13
N VAL A 134 2.62 -20.26 -13.30
CA VAL A 134 1.81 -21.42 -13.70
C VAL A 134 0.52 -21.02 -14.40
N VAL A 135 -0.09 -19.90 -13.99
CA VAL A 135 -1.37 -19.43 -14.54
C VAL A 135 -1.17 -18.74 -15.90
N HIS A 136 -0.08 -17.99 -16.09
CA HIS A 136 0.19 -17.24 -17.33
C HIS A 136 0.13 -18.08 -18.62
N PRO A 137 0.85 -19.21 -18.73
CA PRO A 137 0.84 -19.99 -19.96
C PRO A 137 -0.54 -20.58 -20.25
N LYS A 138 -1.32 -20.90 -19.20
CA LYS A 138 -2.68 -21.44 -19.34
C LYS A 138 -3.63 -20.38 -19.90
N ILE A 139 -3.55 -19.15 -19.39
CA ILE A 139 -4.33 -18.03 -19.95
C ILE A 139 -3.90 -17.78 -21.40
N ALA A 140 -2.59 -17.69 -21.67
CA ALA A 140 -2.07 -17.42 -23.02
C ALA A 140 -2.48 -18.48 -24.05
N GLN A 141 -2.35 -19.77 -23.71
CA GLN A 141 -2.73 -20.87 -24.58
C GLN A 141 -4.23 -20.85 -24.89
N GLU A 142 -5.05 -20.55 -23.88
CA GLU A 142 -6.50 -20.51 -24.04
C GLU A 142 -6.95 -19.32 -24.88
N LEU A 143 -6.34 -18.14 -24.67
CA LEU A 143 -6.55 -16.97 -25.52
C LEU A 143 -6.31 -17.29 -27.01
N GLU A 144 -5.19 -17.95 -27.30
CA GLU A 144 -4.82 -18.30 -28.66
C GLU A 144 -5.77 -19.36 -29.25
N ARG A 145 -6.15 -20.37 -28.46
CA ARG A 145 -7.14 -21.39 -28.86
C ARG A 145 -8.49 -20.75 -29.22
N GLN A 146 -8.98 -19.83 -28.38
CA GLN A 146 -10.25 -19.15 -28.60
C GLN A 146 -10.23 -18.25 -29.83
N LYS A 147 -9.11 -17.55 -30.05
CA LYS A 147 -8.89 -16.77 -31.26
C LYS A 147 -8.90 -17.64 -32.52
N GLN A 148 -8.26 -18.80 -32.48
CA GLN A 148 -8.26 -19.77 -33.59
C GLN A 148 -9.65 -20.33 -33.89
N ASN A 149 -10.50 -20.47 -32.87
CA ASN A 149 -11.90 -20.88 -33.03
C ASN A 149 -12.80 -19.76 -33.59
N GLY A 150 -12.25 -18.56 -33.86
CA GLY A 150 -13.01 -17.41 -34.33
C GLY A 150 -14.02 -16.90 -33.30
N ASN A 151 -13.72 -17.08 -32.01
CA ASN A 151 -14.50 -16.54 -30.90
C ASN A 151 -14.01 -15.13 -30.56
N ILE A 152 -14.85 -14.33 -29.91
CA ILE A 152 -14.41 -13.02 -29.39
C ILE A 152 -13.66 -13.28 -28.11
N VAL A 153 -12.43 -12.79 -28.04
CA VAL A 153 -11.59 -12.90 -26.86
C VAL A 153 -10.79 -11.61 -26.69
N GLY A 154 -10.71 -11.11 -25.45
CA GLY A 154 -9.90 -9.93 -25.15
C GLY A 154 -10.12 -9.39 -23.74
N ILE A 155 -9.31 -8.41 -23.39
CA ILE A 155 -9.40 -7.74 -22.09
C ILE A 155 -10.39 -6.58 -22.16
N CYS A 156 -11.22 -6.48 -21.11
CA CYS A 156 -12.07 -5.34 -20.82
C CYS A 156 -11.63 -4.71 -19.49
N ASP A 157 -11.33 -3.41 -19.49
CA ASP A 157 -11.07 -2.67 -18.25
C ASP A 157 -12.36 -2.10 -17.66
N THR A 158 -12.45 -2.17 -16.34
CA THR A 158 -13.55 -1.60 -15.56
C THR A 158 -13.00 -0.78 -14.40
N SER A 159 -13.86 -0.02 -13.72
CA SER A 159 -13.51 0.63 -12.46
C SER A 159 -13.08 -0.34 -11.36
N MET A 160 -13.44 -1.63 -11.48
CA MET A 160 -13.07 -2.68 -10.52
C MET A 160 -11.79 -3.43 -10.94
N GLY A 161 -11.22 -3.12 -12.09
CA GLY A 161 -10.02 -3.78 -12.63
C GLY A 161 -10.26 -4.40 -14.00
N SER A 162 -9.27 -5.15 -14.47
CA SER A 162 -9.24 -5.78 -15.79
C SER A 162 -9.86 -7.18 -15.76
N TYR A 163 -10.67 -7.48 -16.76
CA TYR A 163 -11.34 -8.76 -16.93
C TYR A 163 -10.99 -9.36 -18.28
N LEU A 164 -10.74 -10.66 -18.31
CA LEU A 164 -10.72 -11.42 -19.54
C LEU A 164 -12.16 -11.83 -19.89
N VAL A 165 -12.57 -11.55 -21.12
CA VAL A 165 -13.90 -11.88 -21.62
C VAL A 165 -13.77 -12.75 -22.87
N ILE A 166 -14.59 -13.81 -22.92
CA ILE A 166 -14.67 -14.76 -24.02
C ILE A 166 -16.14 -14.90 -24.42
N ALA A 167 -16.46 -14.79 -25.71
CA ALA A 167 -17.77 -15.09 -26.26
C ALA A 167 -17.68 -16.15 -27.36
N GLU A 168 -18.34 -17.28 -27.13
CA GLU A 168 -18.34 -18.47 -27.97
C GLU A 168 -19.70 -18.72 -28.61
N THR A 169 -19.72 -19.09 -29.88
CA THR A 169 -20.97 -19.42 -30.60
C THR A 169 -21.50 -20.82 -30.29
N VAL A 170 -20.84 -21.56 -29.40
CA VAL A 170 -21.23 -22.93 -29.03
C VAL A 170 -21.59 -22.92 -27.55
N PRO A 171 -22.77 -23.45 -27.17
CA PRO A 171 -23.11 -23.61 -25.75
C PRO A 171 -22.13 -24.59 -25.09
N VAL A 172 -21.52 -24.14 -24.00
CA VAL A 172 -20.70 -25.01 -23.14
C VAL A 172 -21.63 -25.78 -22.21
N PRO A 173 -21.47 -27.11 -22.05
CA PRO A 173 -22.32 -27.90 -21.16
C PRO A 173 -22.38 -27.33 -19.73
N SER A 174 -23.55 -27.40 -19.10
CA SER A 174 -23.73 -26.96 -17.72
C SER A 174 -22.79 -27.72 -16.78
N GLY A 175 -21.84 -27.02 -16.14
CA GLY A 175 -20.86 -27.60 -15.23
C GLY A 175 -19.46 -27.76 -15.83
N ASP A 176 -19.34 -27.71 -17.16
CA ASP A 176 -18.06 -27.48 -17.81
C ASP A 176 -17.74 -26.00 -17.66
N LEU A 177 -16.93 -25.70 -16.64
CA LEU A 177 -16.31 -24.39 -16.53
C LEU A 177 -15.46 -24.22 -17.77
N LEU A 178 -15.57 -23.05 -18.40
CA LEU A 178 -14.76 -22.71 -19.58
C LEU A 178 -13.26 -22.92 -19.35
N TRP A 179 -12.80 -23.10 -18.11
CA TRP A 179 -11.42 -23.42 -17.77
C TRP A 179 -11.29 -24.56 -16.74
N GLY A 180 -10.30 -25.42 -16.95
CA GLY A 180 -9.67 -26.23 -15.90
C GLY A 180 -8.92 -25.40 -14.85
N LEU A 181 -8.94 -24.07 -14.97
CA LEU A 181 -8.62 -23.12 -13.91
C LEU A 181 -9.90 -22.89 -13.10
N LYS A 182 -10.18 -23.77 -12.12
CA LYS A 182 -11.05 -23.34 -11.02
C LYS A 182 -10.43 -22.06 -10.48
N PRO A 183 -11.17 -20.92 -10.39
CA PRO A 183 -10.66 -19.76 -9.70
C PRO A 183 -10.35 -20.19 -8.27
N LEU A 184 -9.08 -20.47 -8.01
CA LEU A 184 -8.58 -20.56 -6.65
C LEU A 184 -8.64 -19.11 -6.20
N SER A 185 -9.73 -18.77 -5.51
CA SER A 185 -9.93 -17.48 -4.86
C SER A 185 -8.73 -17.23 -3.95
N THR A 186 -7.70 -16.61 -4.53
CA THR A 186 -6.38 -16.42 -3.94
C THR A 186 -6.27 -14.95 -3.68
N HIS A 187 -7.01 -14.55 -2.66
CA HIS A 187 -6.90 -13.24 -2.08
C HIS A 187 -5.62 -13.19 -1.26
N TYR A 188 -4.90 -12.09 -1.37
CA TYR A 188 -3.75 -11.82 -0.53
C TYR A 188 -3.92 -10.41 0.04
N ASP A 189 -3.72 -10.30 1.35
CA ASP A 189 -3.76 -9.04 2.08
C ASP A 189 -2.34 -8.60 2.45
N TYR A 190 -2.10 -7.30 2.42
CA TYR A 190 -0.88 -6.68 2.90
C TYR A 190 -1.21 -5.42 3.73
N PRO A 191 -0.29 -4.91 4.57
CA PRO A 191 -0.62 -3.94 5.62
C PRO A 191 -1.37 -2.69 5.14
N ARG A 192 -1.19 -2.29 3.87
CA ARG A 192 -1.80 -1.11 3.25
C ARG A 192 -2.57 -1.42 1.97
N GLY A 193 -2.98 -2.67 1.76
CA GLY A 193 -3.65 -3.04 0.53
C GLY A 193 -4.04 -4.51 0.44
N GLY A 194 -4.37 -4.94 -0.76
CA GLY A 194 -4.66 -6.33 -1.04
C GLY A 194 -4.67 -6.60 -2.53
N GLY A 195 -5.02 -7.82 -2.89
CA GLY A 195 -5.15 -8.19 -4.28
C GLY A 195 -5.64 -9.61 -4.44
N SER A 196 -5.68 -10.05 -5.68
CA SER A 196 -6.10 -11.39 -6.04
C SER A 196 -5.38 -11.85 -7.30
N ILE A 197 -5.06 -13.14 -7.39
CA ILE A 197 -4.62 -13.75 -8.66
C ILE A 197 -5.86 -13.97 -9.54
N MET A 198 -6.88 -14.64 -9.00
CA MET A 198 -8.19 -14.82 -9.63
C MET A 198 -9.24 -14.90 -8.53
N SER A 199 -10.18 -13.96 -8.50
CA SER A 199 -11.16 -13.80 -7.41
C SER A 199 -12.59 -14.08 -7.86
N SER A 200 -12.91 -13.80 -9.14
CA SER A 200 -14.26 -13.94 -9.67
C SER A 200 -14.30 -14.55 -11.07
N PHE A 201 -15.33 -15.37 -11.29
CA PHE A 201 -15.66 -16.02 -12.56
C PHE A 201 -17.17 -15.95 -12.74
N SER A 202 -17.62 -15.63 -13.94
CA SER A 202 -19.04 -15.66 -14.30
C SER A 202 -19.18 -16.16 -15.72
N GLN A 203 -20.12 -17.07 -15.93
CA GLN A 203 -20.45 -17.65 -17.22
C GLN A 203 -21.95 -17.58 -17.43
N MET A 204 -22.35 -17.19 -18.63
CA MET A 204 -23.73 -17.17 -19.10
C MET A 204 -23.81 -18.03 -20.36
N THR A 205 -24.61 -19.09 -20.31
CA THR A 205 -24.77 -20.05 -21.42
C THR A 205 -26.23 -20.09 -21.86
N TRP A 206 -26.45 -20.00 -23.17
CA TRP A 206 -27.74 -20.15 -23.83
C TRP A 206 -27.59 -21.02 -25.08
N ALA A 207 -28.70 -21.34 -25.75
CA ALA A 207 -28.68 -22.18 -26.95
C ALA A 207 -27.78 -21.62 -28.07
N GLU A 208 -27.70 -20.29 -28.15
CA GLU A 208 -26.97 -19.55 -29.18
C GLU A 208 -25.46 -19.46 -28.89
N GLY A 209 -25.02 -19.72 -27.65
CA GLY A 209 -23.63 -19.65 -27.27
C GLY A 209 -23.36 -19.34 -25.79
N THR A 210 -22.10 -19.07 -25.48
CA THR A 210 -21.61 -18.84 -24.11
C THR A 210 -20.81 -17.55 -24.01
N ILE A 211 -21.04 -16.76 -22.97
CA ILE A 211 -20.20 -15.63 -22.59
C ILE A 211 -19.59 -15.91 -21.22
N SER A 212 -18.27 -15.87 -21.14
CA SER A 212 -17.50 -16.06 -19.92
C SER A 212 -16.67 -14.82 -19.60
N LYS A 213 -16.60 -14.48 -18.32
CA LYS A 213 -15.76 -13.39 -17.81
C LYS A 213 -14.99 -13.84 -16.58
N VAL A 214 -13.72 -13.46 -16.51
CA VAL A 214 -12.84 -13.82 -15.40
C VAL A 214 -12.00 -12.63 -15.01
N GLU A 215 -11.92 -12.39 -13.70
CA GLU A 215 -11.07 -11.32 -13.16
C GLU A 215 -9.60 -11.69 -13.32
N LEU A 216 -8.83 -10.74 -13.85
CA LEU A 216 -7.40 -10.91 -13.99
C LEU A 216 -6.68 -10.56 -12.68
N PRO A 217 -5.44 -11.06 -12.49
CA PRO A 217 -4.61 -10.68 -11.37
C PRO A 217 -4.54 -9.16 -11.16
N ARG A 218 -4.75 -8.71 -9.92
CA ARG A 218 -4.74 -7.29 -9.55
C ARG A 218 -4.16 -7.08 -8.16
N ALA A 219 -3.50 -5.95 -7.96
CA ALA A 219 -3.03 -5.44 -6.67
C ALA A 219 -3.57 -4.01 -6.47
N HIS A 220 -4.00 -3.65 -5.25
CA HIS A 220 -4.57 -2.34 -4.94
C HIS A 220 -4.12 -1.83 -3.57
N LEU A 221 -3.85 -0.53 -3.50
CA LEU A 221 -3.58 0.18 -2.25
C LEU A 221 -4.89 0.61 -1.59
N ARG A 222 -4.94 0.55 -0.26
CA ARG A 222 -6.02 1.11 0.57
C ARG A 222 -5.79 2.59 0.89
N ASP A 223 -4.53 3.05 0.87
CA ASP A 223 -4.10 4.42 1.16
C ASP A 223 -3.20 4.99 0.05
N ASP A 224 -3.23 6.31 -0.16
CA ASP A 224 -2.45 7.01 -1.20
C ASP A 224 -0.94 7.10 -0.92
N SER A 225 -0.47 6.68 0.26
CA SER A 225 0.95 6.73 0.62
C SER A 225 1.66 5.43 0.27
N VAL A 226 2.53 5.46 -0.75
CA VAL A 226 3.36 4.32 -1.17
C VAL A 226 4.52 4.13 -0.20
N SER A 227 4.61 2.97 0.43
CA SER A 227 5.81 2.55 1.17
C SER A 227 6.71 1.66 0.29
N GLU A 228 8.01 1.56 0.59
CA GLU A 228 8.92 0.61 -0.10
C GLU A 228 8.39 -0.84 -0.03
N THR A 229 7.67 -1.19 1.04
CA THR A 229 7.01 -2.51 1.17
C THR A 229 5.85 -2.71 0.18
N ASP A 230 5.21 -1.64 -0.28
CA ASP A 230 4.18 -1.69 -1.31
C ASP A 230 4.81 -1.78 -2.72
N GLU A 231 5.99 -1.19 -2.93
CA GLU A 231 6.70 -1.30 -4.22
C GLU A 231 7.07 -2.76 -4.55
N VAL A 232 7.38 -3.57 -3.54
CA VAL A 232 7.68 -5.01 -3.73
C VAL A 232 6.48 -5.78 -4.29
N ILE A 233 5.24 -5.47 -3.89
CA ILE A 233 4.07 -6.15 -4.46
C ILE A 233 3.85 -5.73 -5.91
N TYR A 234 4.04 -4.44 -6.23
CA TYR A 234 3.96 -3.97 -7.62
C TYR A 234 5.09 -4.54 -8.48
N GLU A 235 6.28 -4.77 -7.94
CA GLU A 235 7.37 -5.48 -8.62
C GLU A 235 6.95 -6.92 -8.96
N VAL A 236 6.30 -7.62 -8.03
CA VAL A 236 5.83 -9.00 -8.25
C VAL A 236 4.80 -9.08 -9.37
N PHE A 237 3.92 -8.08 -9.52
CA PHE A 237 2.88 -8.04 -10.56
C PHE A 237 3.28 -7.22 -11.80
N ARG A 238 4.50 -6.70 -11.86
CA ARG A 238 4.90 -5.76 -12.92
C ARG A 238 4.85 -6.44 -14.29
N GLU A 239 5.43 -7.63 -14.37
CA GLU A 239 5.48 -8.41 -15.60
C GLU A 239 4.07 -8.82 -16.04
N GLU A 240 3.20 -9.14 -15.08
CA GLU A 240 1.78 -9.48 -15.25
C GLU A 240 1.03 -8.30 -15.86
N PHE A 241 1.13 -7.11 -15.26
CA PHE A 241 0.46 -5.90 -15.72
C PHE A 241 0.96 -5.47 -17.11
N GLU A 242 2.28 -5.53 -17.33
CA GLU A 242 2.86 -5.28 -18.65
C GLU A 242 2.39 -6.29 -19.70
N TRP A 243 2.22 -7.56 -19.31
CA TRP A 243 1.72 -8.59 -20.20
C TRP A 243 0.24 -8.38 -20.55
N PHE A 244 -0.63 -8.09 -19.57
CA PHE A 244 -2.03 -7.75 -19.83
C PHE A 244 -2.17 -6.57 -20.78
N ASN A 245 -1.33 -5.54 -20.62
CA ASN A 245 -1.33 -4.38 -21.49
C ASN A 245 -0.99 -4.69 -22.95
N LYS A 246 -0.36 -5.84 -23.24
CA LYS A 246 -0.05 -6.31 -24.59
C LYS A 246 -1.17 -7.15 -25.20
N LEU A 247 -2.12 -7.63 -24.40
CA LEU A 247 -3.24 -8.43 -24.88
C LEU A 247 -4.28 -7.56 -25.61
N GLN A 248 -4.97 -8.16 -26.57
CA GLN A 248 -5.99 -7.47 -27.35
C GLN A 248 -7.13 -6.98 -26.45
N ARG A 249 -7.44 -5.69 -26.54
CA ARG A 249 -8.61 -5.11 -25.89
C ARG A 249 -9.86 -5.42 -26.69
N ILE A 250 -10.96 -5.68 -25.99
CA ILE A 250 -12.26 -5.80 -26.66
C ILE A 250 -12.67 -4.41 -27.16
N PRO A 251 -13.00 -4.26 -28.46
CA PRO A 251 -13.52 -3.00 -28.98
C PRO A 251 -14.80 -2.58 -28.26
N GLU A 252 -15.01 -1.28 -28.07
CA GLU A 252 -16.18 -0.74 -27.35
C GLU A 252 -17.53 -1.20 -27.91
N GLU A 253 -17.61 -1.41 -29.23
CA GLU A 253 -18.80 -1.95 -29.91
C GLU A 253 -19.19 -3.33 -29.35
N TRP A 254 -18.20 -4.19 -29.14
CA TRP A 254 -18.39 -5.52 -28.56
C TRP A 254 -18.65 -5.45 -27.06
N ILE A 255 -18.01 -4.53 -26.34
CA ILE A 255 -18.32 -4.29 -24.92
C ILE A 255 -19.79 -3.90 -24.77
N SER A 256 -20.29 -3.01 -25.64
CA SER A 256 -21.69 -2.56 -25.63
C SER A 256 -22.66 -3.69 -26.00
N ALA A 257 -22.26 -4.61 -26.88
CA ALA A 257 -23.08 -5.78 -27.23
C ALA A 257 -23.13 -6.81 -26.09
N ILE A 258 -21.99 -7.04 -25.42
CA ILE A 258 -21.85 -8.00 -24.31
C ILE A 258 -22.47 -7.44 -23.01
N PHE A 259 -22.35 -6.13 -22.77
CA PHE A 259 -22.79 -5.43 -21.56
C PHE A 259 -23.64 -4.17 -21.88
N PRO A 260 -24.86 -4.33 -22.43
CA PRO A 260 -25.65 -3.23 -22.98
C PRO A 260 -26.17 -2.19 -21.97
N HIS A 261 -26.14 -2.49 -20.66
CA HIS A 261 -26.60 -1.59 -19.59
C HIS A 261 -25.47 -1.12 -18.66
N GLY A 262 -24.24 -1.16 -19.16
CA GLY A 262 -23.03 -0.74 -18.45
C GLY A 262 -22.22 -1.92 -17.89
N LEU A 263 -20.97 -1.61 -17.50
CA LEU A 263 -19.96 -2.54 -16.98
C LEU A 263 -20.26 -3.00 -15.53
N PHE A 264 -21.52 -3.13 -15.14
CA PHE A 264 -21.87 -3.62 -13.80
C PHE A 264 -21.67 -5.13 -13.72
N LEU A 265 -20.82 -5.52 -12.78
CA LEU A 265 -20.13 -6.81 -12.72
C LEU A 265 -20.97 -7.98 -12.18
N THR A 266 -22.26 -7.78 -11.99
CA THR A 266 -23.21 -8.84 -11.69
C THR A 266 -24.18 -8.93 -12.85
N PRO A 267 -24.49 -10.14 -13.38
CA PRO A 267 -25.66 -10.28 -14.23
C PRO A 267 -26.81 -9.66 -13.44
N SER A 268 -27.53 -8.68 -13.99
CA SER A 268 -28.81 -8.36 -13.36
C SER A 268 -29.59 -9.67 -13.35
N SER A 269 -30.33 -9.95 -12.28
CA SER A 269 -31.23 -11.10 -12.21
C SER A 269 -32.37 -11.03 -13.24
N ASP A 270 -32.29 -10.09 -14.19
CA ASP A 270 -33.25 -9.84 -15.23
C ASP A 270 -32.83 -10.62 -16.47
N ASP A 271 -33.26 -11.89 -16.51
CA ASP A 271 -32.96 -12.88 -17.56
C ASP A 271 -33.12 -12.32 -18.99
N HIS A 272 -34.05 -11.40 -19.18
CA HIS A 272 -34.33 -10.78 -20.47
C HIS A 272 -33.17 -9.95 -21.02
N HIS A 273 -32.42 -9.26 -20.17
CA HIS A 273 -31.30 -8.43 -20.62
C HIS A 273 -30.06 -9.27 -20.95
N SER A 274 -29.77 -10.26 -20.12
CA SER A 274 -28.69 -11.22 -20.34
C SER A 274 -28.90 -12.05 -21.62
N LYS A 275 -30.14 -12.47 -21.88
CA LYS A 275 -30.51 -13.17 -23.12
C LYS A 275 -30.30 -12.30 -24.36
N ARG A 276 -30.76 -11.05 -24.33
CA ARG A 276 -30.62 -10.12 -25.46
C ARG A 276 -29.16 -9.78 -25.79
N ALA A 277 -28.31 -9.68 -24.77
CA ALA A 277 -26.87 -9.48 -24.97
C ALA A 277 -26.25 -10.66 -25.74
N ILE A 278 -26.61 -11.89 -25.36
CA ILE A 278 -26.11 -13.10 -26.03
C ILE A 278 -26.65 -13.20 -27.45
N GLU A 279 -27.95 -12.97 -27.67
CA GLU A 279 -28.53 -12.94 -29.02
C GLU A 279 -27.82 -11.93 -29.93
N ASN A 280 -27.53 -10.71 -29.44
CA ASN A 280 -26.84 -9.67 -30.20
C ASN A 280 -25.40 -10.08 -30.55
N VAL A 281 -24.65 -10.61 -29.58
CA VAL A 281 -23.26 -11.04 -29.77
C VAL A 281 -23.19 -12.21 -30.75
N MET A 282 -24.08 -13.19 -30.61
CA MET A 282 -24.11 -14.38 -31.49
C MET A 282 -24.61 -14.05 -32.91
N ALA A 283 -25.56 -13.12 -33.05
CA ALA A 283 -25.99 -12.59 -34.35
C ALA A 283 -24.86 -11.82 -35.06
N ALA A 284 -24.02 -11.10 -34.33
CA ALA A 284 -22.87 -10.40 -34.91
C ALA A 284 -21.72 -11.37 -35.25
N LEU A 285 -21.44 -12.36 -34.39
CA LEU A 285 -20.44 -13.42 -34.63
C LEU A 285 -20.79 -14.28 -35.85
N SER A 286 -22.04 -14.71 -35.98
CA SER A 286 -22.51 -15.48 -37.13
C SER A 286 -22.34 -14.70 -38.45
N LYS A 287 -22.68 -13.41 -38.48
CA LYS A 287 -22.47 -12.54 -39.65
C LYS A 287 -21.00 -12.36 -40.00
N ALA A 288 -20.11 -12.29 -39.00
CA ALA A 288 -18.67 -12.15 -39.22
C ALA A 288 -18.03 -13.41 -39.80
N ARG A 289 -18.54 -14.61 -39.45
CA ARG A 289 -18.05 -15.90 -39.98
C ARG A 289 -18.58 -16.24 -41.39
N CYS A 290 -19.65 -15.59 -41.83
CA CYS A 290 -20.20 -15.77 -43.18
C CYS A 290 -19.53 -14.85 -44.23
N ARG A 291 -18.49 -14.10 -43.85
CA ARG A 291 -17.65 -13.30 -44.76
C ARG A 291 -16.30 -13.97 -44.93
#